data_AF-A0A2G9MQI0-F1
#
_entry.id   AF-A0A2G9MQI0-F1
#
_cell.length_a   1.000
_cell.length_b   1.000
_cell.length_c   1.000
_cell.angle_alpha   90.00
_cell.angle_beta   90.00
_cell.angle_gamma   90.00
#
_symmetry.space_group_name_H-M   'P 1'
#
loop_
_entity.id
_entity.type
_entity.pdbx_description
1 polymer ?
#
loop_
_entity_poly.entity_id
_entity_poly.type
_entity_poly.pdbx_seq_one_letter_code
_entity_poly.pdbx_strand_id
1 'polypeptide(L)'
;MKDWEKIEAVLFASGKYLSEDQIAELIGVQKKDLKHALTELEKHYSTIETSLKVFKEGDAWKLNVKEEFTGIIKNLVSEAEMPKPVMETLAIVAYKNPILQSEVIDTRGSGAYDHISILEDKGFITREKQGRTFKLKVTDKFYEYFDVDGVSKLTELFKCAKKPEAFGTLEVYSEQDVETEKTEFSDKILERMKKLDSKPEEEKEKNNFLNDMDSKINSAKSRIDIAERDINEHKHVESSEQEESVEKILEKVNQEIDELSNEDSEPSDEPEEDSSDKS
;
A
#
# COMPACT_ATOMS: atom_id res chain seq x y z
N MET A 1 -3.81 -35.20 -11.72
CA MET A 1 -4.16 -33.76 -11.73
C MET A 1 -5.06 -33.55 -12.92
N LYS A 2 -6.31 -33.16 -12.67
CA LYS A 2 -7.27 -32.86 -13.73
C LYS A 2 -6.89 -31.52 -14.37
N ASP A 3 -7.19 -31.33 -15.64
CA ASP A 3 -6.80 -30.09 -16.32
C ASP A 3 -7.53 -28.85 -15.76
N TRP A 4 -8.75 -29.02 -15.23
CA TRP A 4 -9.47 -27.92 -14.58
C TRP A 4 -8.83 -27.46 -13.25
N GLU A 5 -8.17 -28.36 -12.51
CA GLU A 5 -7.44 -28.00 -11.27
C GLU A 5 -6.24 -27.07 -11.59
N LYS A 6 -5.58 -27.29 -12.74
CA LYS A 6 -4.50 -26.40 -13.21
C LYS A 6 -5.05 -25.03 -13.59
N ILE A 7 -6.19 -25.00 -14.28
CA ILE A 7 -6.85 -23.75 -14.67
C ILE A 7 -7.29 -22.97 -13.43
N GLU A 8 -7.87 -23.65 -12.45
CA GLU A 8 -8.24 -23.05 -11.17
C GLU A 8 -7.05 -22.37 -10.49
N ALA A 9 -5.92 -23.07 -10.39
CA ALA A 9 -4.69 -22.52 -9.81
C ALA A 9 -4.21 -21.28 -10.58
N VAL A 10 -4.23 -21.32 -11.91
CA VAL A 10 -3.84 -20.20 -12.77
C VAL A 10 -4.77 -19.00 -12.59
N LEU A 11 -6.09 -19.22 -12.60
CA LEU A 11 -7.07 -18.15 -12.43
C LEU A 11 -7.04 -17.54 -11.02
N PHE A 12 -6.85 -18.38 -9.99
CA PHE A 12 -6.72 -17.93 -8.61
C PHE A 12 -5.46 -17.09 -8.40
N ALA A 13 -4.31 -17.55 -8.90
CA ALA A 13 -3.04 -16.82 -8.78
C ALA A 13 -3.03 -15.51 -9.60
N SER A 14 -3.73 -15.49 -10.73
CA SER A 14 -3.85 -14.33 -11.62
C SER A 14 -4.58 -13.16 -10.95
N GLY A 15 -5.71 -13.43 -10.30
CA GLY A 15 -6.60 -12.38 -9.78
C GLY A 15 -7.22 -11.45 -10.84
N LYS A 16 -6.95 -11.68 -12.13
CA LYS A 16 -7.49 -10.92 -13.28
C LYS A 16 -8.06 -11.83 -14.36
N TYR A 17 -8.77 -11.23 -15.32
CA TYR A 17 -9.23 -11.92 -16.52
C TYR A 17 -8.04 -12.41 -17.36
N LEU A 18 -8.07 -13.68 -17.74
CA LEU A 18 -7.12 -14.30 -18.65
C LEU A 18 -7.85 -14.85 -19.87
N SER A 19 -7.31 -14.61 -21.06
CA SER A 19 -7.88 -15.16 -22.29
C SER A 19 -7.67 -16.67 -22.37
N GLU A 20 -8.54 -17.36 -23.12
CA GLU A 20 -8.38 -18.79 -23.41
C GLU A 20 -6.98 -19.11 -23.96
N ASP A 21 -6.39 -18.20 -24.74
CA ASP A 21 -5.07 -18.38 -25.34
C ASP A 21 -3.95 -18.31 -24.29
N GLN A 22 -4.03 -17.34 -23.36
CA GLN A 22 -3.09 -17.24 -22.23
C GLN A 22 -3.19 -18.45 -21.31
N ILE A 23 -4.41 -18.91 -21.01
CA ILE A 23 -4.61 -20.08 -20.16
C ILE A 23 -4.04 -21.33 -20.84
N ALA A 24 -4.30 -21.53 -22.14
CA ALA A 24 -3.78 -22.66 -22.91
C ALA A 24 -2.24 -22.69 -22.91
N GLU A 25 -1.60 -21.54 -23.08
CA GLU A 25 -0.14 -21.41 -23.07
C GLU A 25 0.45 -21.76 -21.69
N LEU A 26 -0.16 -21.27 -20.61
CA LEU A 26 0.32 -21.51 -19.25
C LEU A 26 0.20 -22.98 -18.81
N ILE A 27 -0.86 -23.67 -19.22
CA ILE A 27 -1.09 -25.07 -18.82
C ILE A 27 -0.59 -26.10 -19.86
N GLY A 28 -0.21 -25.65 -21.07
CA GLY A 28 0.34 -26.47 -22.14
C GLY A 28 -0.66 -27.43 -22.79
N VAL A 29 -1.92 -27.03 -22.96
CA VAL A 29 -2.98 -27.89 -23.55
C VAL A 29 -3.54 -27.32 -24.85
N GLN A 30 -4.17 -28.16 -25.66
CA GLN A 30 -4.85 -27.71 -26.89
C GLN A 30 -6.16 -26.97 -26.55
N LYS A 31 -6.53 -25.97 -27.37
CA LYS A 31 -7.76 -25.17 -27.19
C LYS A 31 -9.04 -26.01 -27.04
N LYS A 32 -9.10 -27.17 -27.70
CA LYS A 32 -10.26 -28.07 -27.63
C LYS A 32 -10.43 -28.68 -26.24
N ASP A 33 -9.34 -29.14 -25.65
CA ASP A 33 -9.32 -29.74 -24.31
C ASP A 33 -9.51 -28.67 -23.23
N LEU A 34 -8.94 -27.47 -23.45
CA LEU A 34 -9.15 -26.30 -22.59
C LEU A 34 -10.63 -25.97 -22.42
N LYS A 35 -11.40 -25.88 -23.53
CA LYS A 35 -12.83 -25.55 -23.46
C LYS A 35 -13.63 -26.57 -22.66
N HIS A 36 -13.29 -27.84 -22.77
CA HIS A 36 -13.92 -28.88 -21.97
C HIS A 36 -13.60 -28.70 -20.48
N ALA A 37 -12.34 -28.48 -20.14
CA ALA A 37 -11.90 -28.26 -18.77
C ALA A 37 -12.49 -26.98 -18.13
N LEU A 38 -12.60 -25.89 -18.90
CA LEU A 38 -13.26 -24.64 -18.45
C LEU A 38 -14.74 -24.85 -18.13
N THR A 39 -15.43 -25.63 -18.98
CA THR A 39 -16.85 -25.95 -18.76
C THR A 39 -17.02 -26.85 -17.52
N GLU A 40 -16.09 -27.80 -17.31
CA GLU A 40 -16.08 -28.63 -16.10
C GLU A 40 -15.85 -27.78 -14.84
N LEU A 41 -14.91 -26.84 -14.88
CA LEU A 41 -14.62 -25.88 -13.81
C LEU A 41 -15.85 -25.04 -13.46
N GLU A 42 -16.48 -24.42 -14.46
CA GLU A 42 -17.68 -23.60 -14.28
C GLU A 42 -18.82 -24.40 -13.64
N LYS A 43 -19.03 -25.64 -14.11
CA LYS A 43 -20.03 -26.53 -13.55
C LYS A 43 -19.70 -26.91 -12.11
N HIS A 44 -18.43 -27.20 -11.81
CA HIS A 44 -18.00 -27.52 -10.46
C HIS A 44 -18.34 -26.39 -9.47
N TYR A 45 -17.92 -25.16 -9.79
CA TYR A 45 -18.20 -23.96 -9.00
C TYR A 45 -19.69 -23.59 -8.91
N SER A 46 -20.50 -24.03 -9.88
CA SER A 46 -21.97 -23.87 -9.84
C SER A 46 -22.66 -24.89 -8.95
N THR A 47 -22.06 -26.06 -8.72
CA THR A 47 -22.64 -27.15 -7.90
C THR A 47 -22.24 -27.11 -6.43
N ILE A 48 -21.11 -26.50 -6.11
CA ILE A 48 -20.60 -26.43 -4.74
C ILE A 48 -21.05 -25.12 -4.07
N GLU A 49 -21.37 -25.21 -2.77
CA GLU A 49 -21.62 -24.02 -1.95
C GLU A 49 -20.28 -23.42 -1.49
N THR A 50 -19.72 -22.53 -2.32
CA THR A 50 -18.48 -21.79 -2.04
C THR A 50 -18.69 -20.28 -2.17
N SER A 51 -17.78 -19.47 -1.64
CA SER A 51 -17.80 -18.01 -1.78
C SER A 51 -17.26 -17.52 -3.13
N LEU A 52 -16.61 -18.40 -3.88
CA LEU A 52 -15.98 -18.09 -5.17
C LEU A 52 -16.89 -18.42 -6.35
N LYS A 53 -16.67 -17.74 -7.47
CA LYS A 53 -17.35 -17.98 -8.75
C LYS A 53 -16.40 -17.73 -9.89
N VAL A 54 -16.52 -18.55 -10.92
CA VAL A 54 -15.84 -18.34 -12.20
C VAL A 54 -16.68 -17.38 -13.04
N PHE A 55 -16.06 -16.30 -13.48
CA PHE A 55 -16.64 -15.30 -14.37
C PHE A 55 -16.08 -15.50 -15.77
N LYS A 56 -16.94 -15.31 -16.76
CA LYS A 56 -16.59 -15.37 -18.18
C LYS A 56 -17.07 -14.10 -18.86
N GLU A 57 -16.15 -13.43 -19.54
CA GLU A 57 -16.43 -12.26 -20.36
C GLU A 57 -15.78 -12.44 -21.73
N GLY A 58 -16.60 -12.62 -22.77
CA GLY A 58 -16.09 -12.98 -24.10
C GLY A 58 -15.32 -14.32 -24.10
N ASP A 59 -14.04 -14.24 -24.43
CA ASP A 59 -13.06 -15.35 -24.41
C ASP A 59 -12.13 -15.28 -23.18
N ALA A 60 -12.40 -14.40 -22.22
CA ALA A 60 -11.64 -14.25 -21.01
C ALA A 60 -12.37 -14.83 -19.78
N TRP A 61 -11.58 -15.34 -18.85
CA TRP A 61 -12.05 -16.04 -17.65
C TRP A 61 -11.34 -15.51 -16.40
N LYS A 62 -12.06 -15.39 -15.28
CA LYS A 62 -11.55 -14.93 -13.99
C LYS A 62 -12.18 -15.73 -12.85
N LEU A 63 -11.43 -16.01 -11.79
CA LEU A 63 -11.97 -16.54 -10.54
C LEU A 63 -12.09 -15.38 -9.55
N ASN A 64 -13.29 -15.09 -9.07
CA ASN A 64 -13.53 -13.99 -8.14
C ASN A 64 -14.58 -14.36 -7.08
N VAL A 65 -14.71 -13.55 -6.04
CA VAL A 65 -15.74 -13.74 -5.01
C VAL A 65 -17.13 -13.43 -5.57
N LYS A 66 -18.14 -14.18 -5.14
CA LYS A 66 -19.55 -13.93 -5.45
C LYS A 66 -19.99 -12.55 -4.94
N GLU A 67 -20.88 -11.92 -5.70
CA GLU A 67 -21.41 -10.58 -5.39
C GLU A 67 -22.04 -10.48 -3.99
N GLU A 68 -22.61 -11.58 -3.49
CA GLU A 68 -23.23 -11.66 -2.16
C GLU A 68 -22.26 -11.39 -0.99
N PHE A 69 -20.95 -11.60 -1.18
CA PHE A 69 -19.93 -11.34 -0.15
C PHE A 69 -19.22 -9.98 -0.32
N THR A 70 -19.55 -9.21 -1.35
CA THR A 70 -18.90 -7.91 -1.63
C THR A 70 -19.01 -6.93 -0.46
N GLY A 71 -20.13 -6.94 0.27
CA GLY A 71 -20.32 -6.07 1.44
C GLY A 71 -19.31 -6.32 2.57
N ILE A 72 -18.88 -7.58 2.75
CA ILE A 72 -17.89 -7.95 3.76
C ILE A 72 -16.48 -7.54 3.32
N ILE A 73 -16.20 -7.70 2.02
CA ILE A 73 -14.88 -7.43 1.43
C ILE A 73 -14.62 -5.94 1.25
N LYS A 74 -15.67 -5.13 1.06
CA LYS A 74 -15.54 -3.67 0.89
C LYS A 74 -14.70 -3.01 1.97
N ASN A 75 -14.88 -3.39 3.24
CA ASN A 75 -14.14 -2.81 4.36
C ASN A 75 -12.67 -3.26 4.40
N LEU A 76 -12.36 -4.44 3.84
CA LEU A 76 -10.98 -4.94 3.70
C LEU A 76 -10.25 -4.22 2.56
N VAL A 77 -10.96 -3.86 1.49
CA VAL A 77 -10.39 -3.26 0.29
C VAL A 77 -10.33 -1.72 0.38
N SER A 78 -11.22 -1.10 1.16
CA SER A 78 -11.32 0.37 1.26
C SER A 78 -10.08 1.08 1.82
N GLU A 79 -9.23 0.39 2.59
CA GLU A 79 -7.95 0.96 3.08
C GLU A 79 -6.83 0.91 2.03
N ALA A 80 -7.00 0.13 0.94
CA ALA A 80 -6.00 -0.06 -0.10
C ALA A 80 -6.31 0.68 -1.42
N GLU A 81 -7.50 1.28 -1.56
CA GLU A 81 -7.94 1.92 -2.80
C GLU A 81 -7.60 3.43 -2.87
N MET A 82 -7.60 3.96 -4.10
CA MET A 82 -7.41 5.40 -4.34
C MET A 82 -8.50 6.21 -3.62
N PRO A 83 -8.15 7.33 -2.95
CA PRO A 83 -9.14 8.21 -2.34
C PRO A 83 -10.22 8.62 -3.34
N LYS A 84 -11.47 8.72 -2.89
CA LYS A 84 -12.63 9.08 -3.72
C LYS A 84 -12.38 10.30 -4.64
N PRO A 85 -11.76 11.41 -4.20
CA PRO A 85 -11.47 12.55 -5.07
C PRO A 85 -10.51 12.25 -6.22
N VAL A 86 -9.55 11.36 -5.98
CA VAL A 86 -8.57 10.89 -6.98
C VAL A 86 -9.30 10.01 -8.00
N MET A 87 -10.17 9.12 -7.53
CA MET A 87 -11.01 8.27 -8.38
C MET A 87 -11.98 9.09 -9.25
N GLU A 88 -12.58 10.14 -8.71
CA GLU A 88 -13.43 11.08 -9.47
C GLU A 88 -12.65 11.78 -10.58
N THR A 89 -11.41 12.17 -10.30
CA THR A 89 -10.54 12.81 -11.30
C THR A 89 -10.16 11.80 -12.40
N LEU A 90 -9.85 10.56 -12.01
CA LEU A 90 -9.60 9.47 -12.96
C LEU A 90 -10.81 9.18 -13.85
N ALA A 91 -12.03 9.21 -13.29
CA ALA A 91 -13.26 9.01 -14.04
C ALA A 91 -13.44 10.07 -15.14
N ILE A 92 -13.11 11.34 -14.86
CA ILE A 92 -13.15 12.41 -15.87
C ILE A 92 -12.13 12.16 -16.97
N VAL A 93 -10.91 11.77 -16.62
CA VAL A 93 -9.86 11.45 -17.58
C VAL A 93 -10.26 10.26 -18.46
N ALA A 94 -10.81 9.20 -17.86
CA ALA A 94 -11.30 8.03 -18.59
C ALA A 94 -12.46 8.38 -19.53
N TYR A 95 -13.45 9.14 -19.05
CA TYR A 95 -14.63 9.51 -19.84
C TYR A 95 -14.29 10.35 -21.07
N LYS A 96 -13.36 11.29 -20.93
CA LYS A 96 -12.92 12.18 -22.01
C LYS A 96 -11.60 11.73 -22.65
N ASN A 97 -11.21 10.47 -22.48
CA ASN A 97 -9.92 9.97 -22.95
C ASN A 97 -9.83 10.03 -24.49
N PRO A 98 -8.82 10.71 -25.08
CA PRO A 98 -7.77 11.50 -24.44
C PRO A 98 -8.16 12.97 -24.18
N ILE A 99 -7.78 13.52 -23.01
CA ILE A 99 -8.16 14.87 -22.54
C ILE A 99 -6.94 15.77 -22.28
N LEU A 100 -7.09 17.09 -22.37
CA LEU A 100 -6.04 18.03 -21.92
C LEU A 100 -6.07 18.20 -20.40
N GLN A 101 -4.90 18.26 -19.77
CA GLN A 101 -4.76 18.53 -18.33
C GLN A 101 -5.51 19.81 -17.91
N SER A 102 -5.45 20.86 -18.72
CA SER A 102 -6.19 22.11 -18.47
C SER A 102 -7.70 21.90 -18.38
N GLU A 103 -8.28 21.06 -19.25
CA GLU A 103 -9.73 20.78 -19.24
C GLU A 103 -10.16 19.97 -18.01
N VAL A 104 -9.28 19.10 -17.50
CA VAL A 104 -9.52 18.37 -16.24
C VAL A 104 -9.50 19.35 -15.07
N ILE A 105 -8.52 20.25 -15.04
CA ILE A 105 -8.40 21.28 -14.00
C ILE A 105 -9.60 22.24 -14.04
N ASP A 106 -10.05 22.65 -15.22
CA ASP A 106 -11.23 23.51 -15.37
C ASP A 106 -12.50 22.83 -14.83
N THR A 107 -12.57 21.48 -14.90
CA THR A 107 -13.71 20.71 -14.40
C THR A 107 -13.63 20.42 -12.89
N ARG A 108 -12.43 20.22 -12.33
CA ARG A 108 -12.22 19.78 -10.93
C ARG A 108 -11.67 20.84 -9.99
N GLY A 109 -11.11 21.93 -10.49
CA GLY A 109 -10.38 22.92 -9.72
C GLY A 109 -8.90 22.55 -9.48
N SER A 110 -8.24 23.34 -8.63
CA SER A 110 -6.79 23.26 -8.40
C SER A 110 -6.31 21.94 -7.78
N GLY A 111 -7.14 21.23 -7.01
CA GLY A 111 -6.77 19.91 -6.46
C GLY A 111 -6.52 18.84 -7.53
N ALA A 112 -6.94 19.07 -8.78
CA ALA A 112 -6.68 18.14 -9.88
C ALA A 112 -5.20 17.93 -10.18
N TYR A 113 -4.33 18.91 -9.89
CA TYR A 113 -2.89 18.77 -10.12
C TYR A 113 -2.29 17.62 -9.29
N ASP A 114 -2.61 17.57 -8.00
CA ASP A 114 -2.11 16.53 -7.09
C ASP A 114 -2.71 15.18 -7.46
N HIS A 115 -4.00 15.15 -7.79
CA HIS A 115 -4.65 13.92 -8.24
C HIS A 115 -4.01 13.36 -9.52
N ILE A 116 -3.68 14.21 -10.50
CA ILE A 116 -3.01 13.79 -11.74
C ILE A 116 -1.64 13.18 -11.42
N SER A 117 -0.86 13.78 -10.50
CA SER A 117 0.42 13.21 -10.07
C SER A 117 0.23 11.83 -9.45
N ILE A 118 -0.70 11.69 -8.50
CA ILE A 118 -0.99 10.41 -7.84
C ILE A 118 -1.43 9.33 -8.86
N LEU A 119 -2.23 9.71 -9.85
CA LEU A 119 -2.71 8.79 -10.88
C LEU A 119 -1.61 8.36 -11.84
N GLU A 120 -0.68 9.25 -12.16
CA GLU A 120 0.52 8.97 -12.96
C GLU A 120 1.46 8.03 -12.19
N ASP A 121 1.72 8.31 -10.91
CA ASP A 121 2.58 7.50 -10.04
C ASP A 121 2.01 6.09 -9.84
N LYS A 122 0.69 5.98 -9.69
CA LYS A 122 -0.01 4.69 -9.66
C LYS A 122 -0.11 4.02 -11.04
N GLY A 123 0.30 4.68 -12.12
CA GLY A 123 0.32 4.13 -13.47
C GLY A 123 -1.06 3.96 -14.12
N PHE A 124 -2.08 4.67 -13.64
CA PHE A 124 -3.42 4.67 -14.25
C PHE A 124 -3.53 5.61 -15.45
N ILE A 125 -2.68 6.63 -15.50
CA ILE A 125 -2.64 7.59 -16.60
C ILE A 125 -1.21 7.84 -17.07
N THR A 126 -1.08 8.33 -18.29
CA THR A 126 0.15 8.87 -18.86
C THR A 126 -0.08 10.30 -19.30
N ARG A 127 0.95 11.15 -19.18
CA ARG A 127 0.93 12.52 -19.67
C ARG A 127 1.93 12.72 -20.80
N GLU A 128 1.48 13.32 -21.89
CA GLU A 128 2.31 13.69 -23.04
C GLU A 128 2.29 15.21 -23.19
N LYS A 129 3.45 15.84 -23.37
CA LYS A 129 3.52 17.30 -23.53
C LYS A 129 2.88 17.71 -24.86
N GLN A 130 1.84 18.55 -24.79
CA GLN A 130 1.17 19.11 -25.96
C GLN A 130 1.15 20.64 -25.88
N GLY A 131 2.18 21.26 -26.47
CA GLY A 131 2.35 22.72 -26.46
C GLY A 131 2.63 23.26 -25.05
N ARG A 132 1.68 24.05 -24.52
CA ARG A 132 1.76 24.69 -23.19
C ARG A 132 1.09 23.87 -22.08
N THR A 133 0.45 22.76 -22.42
CA THR A 133 -0.25 21.88 -21.48
C THR A 133 0.15 20.42 -21.72
N PHE A 134 -0.40 19.51 -20.94
CA PHE A 134 -0.22 18.08 -21.11
C PHE A 134 -1.51 17.43 -21.63
N LYS A 135 -1.37 16.40 -22.45
CA LYS A 135 -2.44 15.51 -22.87
C LYS A 135 -2.39 14.28 -21.97
N LEU A 136 -3.50 13.97 -21.31
CA LEU A 136 -3.65 12.83 -20.43
C LEU A 136 -4.33 11.68 -21.18
N LYS A 137 -3.84 10.48 -20.96
CA LYS A 137 -4.40 9.22 -21.46
C LYS A 137 -4.50 8.20 -20.36
N VAL A 138 -5.56 7.39 -20.33
CA VAL A 138 -5.60 6.19 -19.46
C VAL A 138 -4.69 5.10 -20.01
N THR A 139 -4.15 4.27 -19.12
CA THR A 139 -3.26 3.14 -19.46
C THR A 139 -4.03 1.81 -19.45
N ASP A 140 -3.38 0.74 -19.92
CA ASP A 140 -3.94 -0.62 -19.86
C ASP A 140 -4.29 -1.06 -18.43
N LYS A 141 -3.53 -0.57 -17.45
CA LYS A 141 -3.79 -0.81 -16.02
C LYS A 141 -5.19 -0.35 -15.60
N PHE A 142 -5.70 0.74 -16.17
CA PHE A 142 -7.07 1.18 -15.90
C PHE A 142 -8.09 0.11 -16.35
N TYR A 143 -7.94 -0.42 -17.55
CA TYR A 143 -8.85 -1.42 -18.11
C TYR A 143 -8.79 -2.73 -17.32
N GLU A 144 -7.58 -3.15 -16.92
CA GLU A 144 -7.39 -4.33 -16.06
C GLU A 144 -8.00 -4.12 -14.66
N TYR A 145 -7.86 -2.94 -14.07
CA TYR A 145 -8.35 -2.67 -12.71
C TYR A 145 -9.88 -2.62 -12.65
N PHE A 146 -10.52 -1.98 -13.64
CA PHE A 146 -11.96 -1.82 -13.68
C PHE A 146 -12.69 -2.93 -14.44
N ASP A 147 -11.97 -3.97 -14.90
CA ASP A 147 -12.50 -5.07 -15.70
C ASP A 147 -13.33 -4.54 -16.91
N VAL A 148 -12.77 -3.61 -17.69
CA VAL A 148 -13.46 -3.00 -18.85
C VAL A 148 -12.71 -3.34 -20.14
N ASP A 149 -13.42 -3.91 -21.14
CA ASP A 149 -12.87 -4.28 -22.46
C ASP A 149 -12.58 -3.05 -23.36
N GLY A 150 -11.65 -2.20 -22.94
CA GLY A 150 -11.12 -1.09 -23.72
C GLY A 150 -12.05 0.12 -23.89
N VAL A 151 -11.64 1.05 -24.75
CA VAL A 151 -12.23 2.39 -24.93
C VAL A 151 -13.70 2.35 -25.37
N SER A 152 -14.07 1.40 -26.22
CA SER A 152 -15.42 1.31 -26.80
C SER A 152 -16.47 0.99 -25.75
N LYS A 153 -16.19 -0.01 -24.89
CA LYS A 153 -17.10 -0.44 -23.83
C LYS A 153 -17.17 0.58 -22.69
N LEU A 154 -16.06 1.26 -22.43
CA LEU A 154 -16.00 2.38 -21.51
C LEU A 154 -16.97 3.50 -21.91
N THR A 155 -17.00 3.87 -23.19
CA THR A 155 -17.93 4.89 -23.71
C THR A 155 -19.39 4.49 -23.51
N GLU A 156 -19.72 3.19 -23.64
CA GLU A 156 -21.06 2.67 -23.39
C GLU A 156 -21.47 2.70 -21.92
N LEU A 157 -20.55 2.34 -21.00
CA LEU A 157 -20.79 2.45 -19.56
C LEU A 157 -21.17 3.88 -19.16
N PHE A 158 -20.51 4.88 -19.74
CA PHE A 158 -20.80 6.28 -19.44
C PHE A 158 -22.02 6.85 -20.15
N LYS A 159 -22.62 6.19 -21.17
CA LYS A 159 -23.86 6.66 -21.82
C LYS A 159 -25.07 6.62 -20.87
N CYS A 160 -25.10 5.66 -19.95
CA CYS A 160 -26.15 5.52 -18.94
C CYS A 160 -25.84 6.28 -17.64
N ALA A 161 -24.60 6.79 -17.48
CA ALA A 161 -24.23 7.59 -16.35
C ALA A 161 -24.89 8.98 -16.48
N LYS A 162 -25.66 9.39 -15.46
CA LYS A 162 -26.13 10.79 -15.37
C LYS A 162 -24.91 11.70 -15.38
N LYS A 163 -24.96 12.79 -16.15
CA LYS A 163 -23.96 13.87 -16.06
C LYS A 163 -23.76 14.19 -14.57
N PRO A 164 -22.53 14.11 -14.05
CA PRO A 164 -22.29 14.57 -12.70
C PRO A 164 -22.67 16.05 -12.66
N GLU A 165 -23.66 16.38 -11.84
CA GLU A 165 -23.99 17.75 -11.48
C GLU A 165 -22.69 18.40 -10.97
N ALA A 166 -22.40 19.62 -11.44
CA ALA A 166 -21.12 20.30 -11.30
C ALA A 166 -20.40 19.95 -9.98
N PHE A 167 -19.28 19.22 -10.10
CA PHE A 167 -18.49 18.79 -8.96
C PHE A 167 -18.08 20.03 -8.17
N GLY A 168 -18.52 20.06 -6.90
CA GLY A 168 -18.33 21.17 -5.98
C GLY A 168 -16.88 21.62 -5.92
N THR A 169 -16.73 22.93 -5.77
CA THR A 169 -15.46 23.61 -5.50
C THR A 169 -14.70 22.93 -4.36
N LEU A 170 -13.44 22.60 -4.63
CA LEU A 170 -12.31 22.53 -3.72
C LEU A 170 -12.65 22.47 -2.22
N GLU A 171 -12.89 21.27 -1.70
CA GLU A 171 -12.51 20.98 -0.32
C GLU A 171 -11.01 20.70 -0.35
N VAL A 172 -10.25 21.69 0.13
CA VAL A 172 -8.88 21.50 0.56
C VAL A 172 -8.94 20.39 1.60
N TYR A 173 -8.39 19.22 1.29
CA TYR A 173 -8.21 18.15 2.27
C TYR A 173 -7.25 18.69 3.34
N SER A 174 -7.83 19.24 4.40
CA SER A 174 -7.13 19.37 5.67
C SER A 174 -7.19 18.00 6.34
N GLU A 175 -6.17 17.66 7.12
CA GLU A 175 -6.09 16.40 7.88
C GLU A 175 -7.26 16.19 8.88
N GLN A 176 -8.22 17.11 8.95
CA GLN A 176 -9.38 17.11 9.83
C GLN A 176 -10.59 16.33 9.28
N ASP A 177 -10.66 16.03 7.97
CA ASP A 177 -11.82 15.34 7.38
C ASP A 177 -11.85 13.81 7.64
N VAL A 178 -10.80 13.27 8.25
CA VAL A 178 -10.76 11.88 8.74
C VAL A 178 -11.50 11.74 10.09
N GLU A 179 -11.71 12.84 10.82
CA GLU A 179 -12.35 12.83 12.14
C GLU A 179 -13.88 12.95 12.08
N THR A 180 -14.43 13.65 11.08
CA THR A 180 -15.88 13.87 10.96
C THR A 180 -16.67 12.59 10.65
N GLU A 181 -16.13 11.70 9.81
CA GLU A 181 -16.74 10.37 9.58
C GLU A 181 -16.61 9.45 10.81
N LYS A 182 -15.53 9.58 11.60
CA LYS A 182 -15.41 8.88 12.89
C LYS A 182 -16.46 9.35 13.89
N THR A 183 -16.79 10.64 13.92
CA THR A 183 -17.80 11.18 14.85
C THR A 183 -19.22 10.74 14.50
N GLU A 184 -19.64 10.80 13.22
CA GLU A 184 -20.99 10.32 12.85
C GLU A 184 -21.15 8.80 13.03
N PHE A 185 -20.08 8.03 12.80
CA PHE A 185 -20.07 6.59 13.06
C PHE A 185 -20.09 6.31 14.56
N SER A 186 -19.29 7.04 15.35
CA SER A 186 -19.26 6.90 16.82
C SER A 186 -20.58 7.30 17.46
N ASP A 187 -21.25 8.36 16.98
CA ASP A 187 -22.55 8.80 17.50
C ASP A 187 -23.66 7.79 17.19
N LYS A 188 -23.65 7.19 16.00
CA LYS A 188 -24.56 6.09 15.65
C LYS A 188 -24.28 4.82 16.46
N ILE A 189 -23.01 4.52 16.77
CA ILE A 189 -22.61 3.43 17.66
C ILE A 189 -23.07 3.72 19.09
N LEU A 190 -22.90 4.95 19.59
CA LEU A 190 -23.29 5.39 20.94
C LEU A 190 -24.82 5.36 21.13
N GLU A 191 -25.58 5.76 20.11
CA GLU A 191 -27.04 5.69 20.13
C GLU A 191 -27.54 4.23 20.09
N ARG A 192 -26.81 3.34 19.41
CA ARG A 192 -27.09 1.90 19.38
C ARG A 192 -26.71 1.21 20.70
N MET A 193 -25.64 1.66 21.35
CA MET A 193 -25.24 1.22 22.70
C MET A 193 -26.25 1.64 23.76
N LYS A 194 -26.74 2.89 23.74
CA LYS A 194 -27.81 3.35 24.65
C LYS A 194 -29.13 2.58 24.51
N LYS A 195 -29.42 2.03 23.32
CA LYS A 195 -30.60 1.18 23.07
C LYS A 195 -30.42 -0.27 23.56
N LEU A 196 -29.19 -0.68 23.90
CA LEU A 196 -28.89 -2.01 24.44
C LEU A 196 -28.93 -2.05 25.99
N ASP A 197 -28.79 -0.89 26.65
CA ASP A 197 -28.84 -0.75 28.12
C ASP A 197 -30.26 -0.86 28.73
N SER A 198 -31.30 -1.13 27.94
CA SER A 198 -32.70 -1.20 28.41
C SER A 198 -33.25 -2.63 28.57
N LYS A 199 -32.40 -3.65 28.75
CA LYS A 199 -32.83 -4.99 29.18
C LYS A 199 -32.20 -5.34 30.54
N PRO A 200 -32.99 -5.41 31.63
CA PRO A 200 -32.49 -5.79 32.94
C PRO A 200 -32.49 -7.32 33.04
N GLU A 201 -31.32 -7.91 33.30
CA GLU A 201 -31.09 -9.19 34.01
C GLU A 201 -29.75 -9.84 33.58
N GLU A 202 -28.59 -9.24 33.92
CA GLU A 202 -27.28 -9.95 33.95
C GLU A 202 -26.12 -9.09 34.53
N GLU A 203 -26.40 -8.19 35.49
CA GLU A 203 -25.43 -7.13 35.88
C GLU A 203 -24.55 -7.41 37.10
N LYS A 204 -24.71 -8.54 37.81
CA LYS A 204 -23.95 -8.76 39.05
C LYS A 204 -22.59 -9.45 38.88
N GLU A 205 -22.35 -10.17 37.79
CA GLU A 205 -21.06 -10.86 37.57
C GLU A 205 -20.03 -10.01 36.81
N LYS A 206 -20.44 -9.13 35.88
CA LYS A 206 -19.52 -8.26 35.11
C LYS A 206 -18.83 -7.19 35.97
N ASN A 207 -19.45 -6.74 37.04
CA ASN A 207 -18.88 -5.73 37.94
C ASN A 207 -17.68 -6.26 38.74
N ASN A 208 -17.50 -7.58 38.85
CA ASN A 208 -16.31 -8.14 39.49
C ASN A 208 -15.13 -8.27 38.51
N PHE A 209 -15.38 -8.50 37.22
CA PHE A 209 -14.32 -8.67 36.24
C PHE A 209 -13.64 -7.35 35.86
N LEU A 210 -14.41 -6.29 35.60
CA LEU A 210 -13.86 -4.98 35.25
C LEU A 210 -13.04 -4.39 36.41
N ASN A 211 -13.52 -4.53 37.65
CA ASN A 211 -12.81 -4.07 38.84
C ASN A 211 -11.50 -4.86 39.09
N ASP A 212 -11.49 -6.17 38.82
CA ASP A 212 -10.26 -6.98 38.91
C ASP A 212 -9.25 -6.62 37.82
N MET A 213 -9.73 -6.26 36.62
CA MET A 213 -8.88 -5.85 35.50
C MET A 213 -8.26 -4.46 35.73
N ASP A 214 -9.02 -3.49 36.24
CA ASP A 214 -8.51 -2.16 36.58
C ASP A 214 -7.48 -2.22 37.71
N SER A 215 -7.71 -3.07 38.71
CA SER A 215 -6.76 -3.37 39.78
C SER A 215 -5.41 -3.88 39.23
N LYS A 216 -5.45 -4.84 38.31
CA LYS A 216 -4.25 -5.43 37.68
C LYS A 216 -3.53 -4.42 36.78
N ILE A 217 -4.26 -3.61 36.03
CA ILE A 217 -3.69 -2.56 35.18
C ILE A 217 -2.97 -1.51 36.02
N ASN A 218 -3.56 -1.07 37.14
CA ASN A 218 -2.93 -0.09 38.02
C ASN A 218 -1.69 -0.64 38.74
N SER A 219 -1.70 -1.93 39.11
CA SER A 219 -0.52 -2.62 39.63
C SER A 219 0.60 -2.76 38.60
N ALA A 220 0.26 -3.01 37.32
CA ALA A 220 1.25 -3.06 36.25
C ALA A 220 1.87 -1.68 35.97
N LYS A 221 1.06 -0.61 35.97
CA LYS A 221 1.53 0.76 35.79
C LYS A 221 2.52 1.18 36.89
N SER A 222 2.24 0.89 38.16
CA SER A 222 3.17 1.25 39.23
C SER A 222 4.50 0.50 39.14
N ARG A 223 4.51 -0.74 38.65
CA ARG A 223 5.74 -1.51 38.41
C ARG A 223 6.56 -0.95 37.26
N ILE A 224 5.90 -0.45 36.21
CA ILE A 224 6.56 0.22 35.09
C ILE A 224 7.18 1.54 35.55
N ASP A 225 6.47 2.36 36.34
CA ASP A 225 7.00 3.62 36.87
C ASP A 225 8.23 3.42 37.77
N ILE A 226 8.27 2.32 38.54
CA ILE A 226 9.44 1.96 39.37
C ILE A 226 10.61 1.55 38.46
N ALA A 227 10.36 0.71 37.45
CA ALA A 227 11.41 0.28 36.52
C ALA A 227 11.98 1.45 35.70
N GLU A 228 11.15 2.41 35.30
CA GLU A 228 11.60 3.62 34.60
C GLU A 228 12.47 4.53 35.48
N ARG A 229 12.17 4.62 36.78
CA ARG A 229 13.04 5.30 37.76
C ARG A 229 14.38 4.58 37.93
N ASP A 230 14.36 3.27 38.12
CA ASP A 230 15.59 2.48 38.33
C ASP A 230 16.51 2.54 37.11
N ILE A 231 15.96 2.53 35.89
CA ILE A 231 16.71 2.69 34.64
C ILE A 231 17.34 4.08 34.54
N ASN A 232 16.61 5.13 34.91
CA ASN A 232 17.14 6.50 34.86
C ASN A 232 18.19 6.76 35.94
N GLU A 233 18.09 6.14 37.12
CA GLU A 233 19.12 6.22 38.15
C GLU A 233 20.40 5.46 37.75
N HIS A 234 20.30 4.30 37.09
CA HIS A 234 21.47 3.54 36.63
C HIS A 234 22.16 4.16 35.41
N LYS A 235 21.42 4.82 34.50
CA LYS A 235 22.00 5.60 33.40
C LYS A 235 22.91 6.75 33.87
N HIS A 236 22.69 7.25 35.08
CA HIS A 236 23.46 8.37 35.61
C HIS A 236 24.78 7.96 36.28
N VAL A 237 24.99 6.65 36.52
CA VAL A 237 26.19 6.09 37.17
C VAL A 237 27.13 5.43 36.14
N GLU A 238 26.61 4.79 35.09
CA GLU A 238 27.45 4.17 34.04
C GLU A 238 28.15 5.18 33.10
N SER A 239 27.68 6.43 33.01
CA SER A 239 28.30 7.45 32.16
C SER A 239 29.59 8.04 32.74
N SER A 240 29.81 8.03 34.07
CA SER A 240 31.01 8.64 34.65
C SER A 240 32.24 7.73 34.71
N GLU A 241 32.07 6.40 34.80
CA GLU A 241 33.21 5.47 34.93
C GLU A 241 33.80 5.06 33.55
N GLN A 242 32.99 5.08 32.49
CA GLN A 242 33.44 4.75 31.14
C GLN A 242 34.17 5.91 30.45
N GLU A 243 33.77 7.17 30.69
CA GLU A 243 34.45 8.35 30.12
C GLU A 243 35.88 8.50 30.67
N GLU A 244 36.09 8.27 31.97
CA GLU A 244 37.42 8.38 32.62
C GLU A 244 38.40 7.28 32.14
N SER A 245 37.88 6.12 31.74
CA SER A 245 38.68 5.02 31.19
C SER A 245 39.08 5.25 29.73
N VAL A 246 38.22 5.91 28.94
CA VAL A 246 38.52 6.22 27.52
C VAL A 246 39.53 7.36 27.42
N GLU A 247 39.46 8.39 28.27
CA GLU A 247 40.46 9.47 28.30
C GLU A 247 41.86 8.96 28.64
N LYS A 248 41.99 8.07 29.64
CA LYS A 248 43.29 7.46 29.98
C LYS A 248 43.89 6.61 28.87
N ILE A 249 43.05 5.96 28.06
CA ILE A 249 43.52 5.17 26.91
C ILE A 249 44.00 6.11 25.80
N LEU A 250 43.27 7.19 25.52
CA LEU A 250 43.66 8.18 24.51
C LEU A 250 44.97 8.90 24.88
N GLU A 251 45.19 9.21 26.15
CA GLU A 251 46.43 9.86 26.61
C GLU A 251 47.65 8.96 26.47
N LYS A 252 47.50 7.64 26.73
CA LYS A 252 48.56 6.65 26.51
C LYS A 252 48.94 6.48 25.04
N VAL A 253 47.95 6.44 24.16
CA VAL A 253 48.18 6.28 22.72
C VAL A 253 48.93 7.49 22.15
N ASN A 254 48.63 8.70 22.62
CA ASN A 254 49.33 9.89 22.15
C ASN A 254 50.79 9.94 22.64
N GLN A 255 51.09 9.46 23.86
CA GLN A 255 52.48 9.34 24.33
C GLN A 255 53.31 8.34 23.50
N GLU A 256 52.74 7.20 23.11
CA GLU A 256 53.43 6.23 22.25
C GLU A 256 53.69 6.77 20.84
N ILE A 257 52.78 7.60 20.29
CA ILE A 257 52.96 8.23 18.98
C ILE A 257 54.10 9.28 19.02
N ASP A 258 54.19 10.06 20.09
CA ASP A 258 55.25 11.06 20.24
C ASP A 258 56.63 10.40 20.42
N GLU A 259 56.72 9.24 21.09
CA GLU A 259 57.96 8.46 21.23
C GLU A 259 58.43 7.88 19.89
N LEU A 260 57.50 7.40 19.05
CA LEU A 260 57.81 6.87 17.70
C LEU A 260 58.21 7.96 16.69
N SER A 261 57.90 9.22 16.96
CA SER A 261 58.25 10.34 16.06
C SER A 261 59.69 10.84 16.22
N ASN A 262 60.43 10.39 17.24
CA ASN A 262 61.77 10.89 17.58
C ASN A 262 62.93 9.91 17.30
N GLU A 263 62.69 8.72 16.74
CA GLU A 263 63.77 7.72 16.54
C GLU A 263 64.43 7.67 15.15
N ASP A 264 63.94 8.37 14.12
CA ASP A 264 64.59 8.35 12.79
C ASP A 264 65.32 9.67 12.47
N SER A 265 66.46 9.88 13.13
CA SER A 265 67.47 10.81 12.61
C SER A 265 68.91 10.37 12.91
N GLU A 266 69.47 9.47 12.10
CA GLU A 266 70.91 9.49 11.79
C GLU A 266 71.19 9.12 10.31
N PRO A 267 72.28 9.68 9.71
CA PRO A 267 72.44 9.81 8.27
C PRO A 267 73.40 8.74 7.67
N SER A 268 73.23 8.41 6.39
CA SER A 268 74.25 7.71 5.58
C SER A 268 74.00 8.01 4.09
N ASP A 269 74.82 8.86 3.47
CA ASP A 269 76.04 8.54 2.70
C ASP A 269 75.73 7.93 1.31
N GLU A 270 75.64 8.81 0.30
CA GLU A 270 75.67 8.45 -1.13
C GLU A 270 77.12 8.37 -1.63
N PRO A 271 77.50 7.37 -2.44
CA PRO A 271 78.73 7.43 -3.22
C PRO A 271 78.48 7.95 -4.65
N GLU A 272 79.33 8.88 -5.07
CA GLU A 272 79.59 9.26 -6.46
C GLU A 272 80.20 8.09 -7.25
N GLU A 273 79.89 8.03 -8.55
CA GLU A 273 80.72 7.57 -9.69
C GLU A 273 79.77 7.23 -10.86
N ASP A 274 80.08 7.40 -12.14
CA ASP A 274 81.13 8.10 -12.87
C ASP A 274 80.58 8.21 -14.31
N SER A 275 81.14 9.18 -15.01
CA SER A 275 81.08 9.48 -16.43
C SER A 275 81.27 8.31 -17.41
N SER A 276 81.09 8.68 -18.68
CA SER A 276 81.67 8.08 -19.90
C SER A 276 80.84 6.96 -20.54
N ASP A 277 80.70 6.82 -21.86
CA ASP A 277 81.09 7.57 -23.06
C ASP A 277 80.54 6.73 -24.24
N LYS A 278 80.09 7.39 -25.32
CA LYS A 278 79.96 6.88 -26.71
C LYS A 278 79.10 5.62 -26.99
N SER A 279 78.47 5.45 -28.15
CA SER A 279 78.62 6.07 -29.47
C SER A 279 77.37 5.79 -30.30
#